data_AF-C5B518-F1
#
_entry.id   AF-C5B518-F1
#
_cell.length_a   1.000
_cell.length_b   1.000
_cell.length_c   1.000
_cell.angle_alpha   90.00
_cell.angle_beta   90.00
_cell.angle_gamma   90.00
#
_symmetry.space_group_name_H-M   'P 1'
#
loop_
_entity.id
_entity.type
_entity.pdbx_description
1 polymer ?
#
loop_
_entity_poly.entity_id
_entity_poly.type
_entity_poly.pdbx_seq_one_letter_code
_entity_poly.pdbx_strand_id
1 'polypeptide(L)'
;MNISLPRAPAPAIYVDDAIHSWRGRLWAHLFSPDIEALHEFAARLGMRRDWFQQPPKASWPHYDLTESRRSQALRLGAVAADRSTTLEVAWRLQGTLTPAREARLAAYRASLPSISRPAPRPVQFALPGL
;
A
#
# COMPACT_ATOMS: atom_id res chain seq x y z
N MET A 1 -6.80 14.10 -34.84
CA MET A 1 -7.49 13.12 -33.97
C MET A 1 -6.49 12.69 -32.91
N ASN A 2 -6.64 13.16 -31.67
CA ASN A 2 -5.68 12.83 -30.60
C ASN A 2 -6.21 11.61 -29.85
N ILE A 3 -5.63 10.45 -30.13
CA ILE A 3 -5.94 9.20 -29.44
C ILE A 3 -5.17 9.24 -28.11
N SER A 4 -5.82 9.70 -27.06
CA SER A 4 -5.28 9.58 -25.70
C SER A 4 -5.21 8.10 -25.35
N LEU A 5 -4.00 7.52 -25.38
CA LEU A 5 -3.76 6.18 -24.86
C LEU A 5 -4.23 6.13 -23.38
N PRO A 6 -4.86 5.03 -22.94
CA PRO A 6 -5.22 4.90 -21.53
C PRO A 6 -3.96 5.00 -20.69
N ARG A 7 -3.88 6.02 -19.83
CA ARG A 7 -2.83 6.14 -18.82
C ARG A 7 -2.84 4.86 -18.01
N ALA A 8 -1.71 4.15 -17.97
CA ALA A 8 -1.54 2.99 -17.08
C ALA A 8 -2.05 3.38 -15.68
N PRO A 9 -2.76 2.48 -14.97
CA PRO A 9 -3.28 2.82 -13.65
C PRO A 9 -2.11 3.32 -12.79
N ALA A 10 -2.31 4.46 -12.13
CA ALA A 10 -1.34 5.01 -11.19
C ALA A 10 -0.85 3.91 -10.23
N PRO A 11 0.46 3.87 -9.91
CA PRO A 11 0.99 2.88 -8.98
C PRO A 11 0.22 2.93 -7.66
N ALA A 12 -0.29 1.79 -7.22
CA ALA A 12 -1.12 1.71 -6.03
C ALA A 12 -0.26 1.89 -4.77
N ILE A 13 -0.65 2.84 -3.92
CA ILE A 13 -0.08 3.01 -2.58
C ILE A 13 -1.03 2.34 -1.60
N TYR A 14 -0.51 1.41 -0.80
CA TYR A 14 -1.27 0.64 0.16
C TYR A 14 -0.96 1.10 1.58
N VAL A 15 -1.97 1.06 2.44
CA VAL A 15 -1.81 1.18 3.89
C VAL A 15 -2.61 0.08 4.58
N ASP A 16 -1.97 -0.71 5.44
CA ASP A 16 -2.67 -1.76 6.18
C ASP A 16 -3.40 -1.23 7.42
N ASP A 17 -4.04 -2.12 8.16
CA ASP A 17 -4.72 -1.76 9.40
C ASP A 17 -3.73 -1.42 10.52
N ALA A 18 -4.04 -0.37 11.29
CA ALA A 18 -3.23 0.01 12.44
C ALA A 18 -3.49 -0.95 13.60
N ILE A 19 -2.84 -2.11 13.59
CA ILE A 19 -3.03 -3.17 14.60
C ILE A 19 -1.74 -3.54 15.34
N HIS A 20 -0.59 -3.03 14.91
CA HIS A 20 0.69 -3.33 15.54
C HIS A 20 0.88 -2.43 16.78
N SER A 21 0.79 -3.02 17.98
CA SER A 21 0.97 -2.26 19.22
C SER A 21 2.46 -2.06 19.54
N TRP A 22 2.90 -0.81 19.61
CA TRP A 22 4.26 -0.46 20.02
C TRP A 22 4.30 0.93 20.67
N ARG A 23 4.95 1.02 21.85
CA ARG A 23 5.06 2.24 22.68
C ARG A 23 3.70 2.92 22.95
N GLY A 24 2.67 2.11 23.24
CA GLY A 24 1.31 2.61 23.55
C GLY A 24 0.55 3.17 22.34
N ARG A 25 0.99 2.87 21.12
CA ARG A 25 0.34 3.29 19.87
C ARG A 25 0.10 2.10 18.96
N LEU A 26 -0.90 2.23 18.09
CA LEU A 26 -1.12 1.32 16.98
C LEU A 26 -0.44 1.85 15.73
N TRP A 27 0.25 0.95 15.04
CA TRP A 27 1.04 1.22 13.86
C TRP A 27 0.52 0.45 12.65
N ALA A 28 0.60 1.10 11.49
CA ALA A 28 0.28 0.58 10.18
C ALA A 28 1.48 0.75 9.25
N HIS A 29 1.57 -0.08 8.22
CA HIS A 29 2.59 0.02 7.19
C HIS A 29 2.04 0.71 5.95
N LEU A 30 2.80 1.63 5.39
CA LEU A 30 2.57 2.26 4.08
C LEU A 30 3.59 1.71 3.08
N PHE A 31 3.11 1.23 1.94
CA PHE A 31 3.94 0.47 1.00
C PHE A 31 3.42 0.46 -0.43
N SER A 32 4.30 0.14 -1.37
CA SER A 32 3.97 -0.03 -2.78
C SER A 32 5.03 -0.89 -3.49
N PRO A 33 4.67 -1.64 -4.54
CA PRO A 33 5.65 -2.19 -5.47
C PRO A 33 6.47 -1.11 -6.20
N ASP A 34 5.97 0.11 -6.28
CA ASP A 34 6.67 1.27 -6.85
C ASP A 34 7.28 2.12 -5.73
N ILE A 35 8.61 2.03 -5.59
CA ILE A 35 9.35 2.69 -4.52
C ILE A 35 9.40 4.21 -4.72
N GLU A 36 9.47 4.69 -5.96
CA GLU A 36 9.50 6.13 -6.22
C GLU A 36 8.15 6.75 -5.88
N ALA A 37 7.05 6.16 -6.34
CA ALA A 37 5.71 6.60 -6.00
C ALA A 37 5.44 6.55 -4.48
N LEU A 38 5.97 5.53 -3.79
CA LEU A 38 5.90 5.43 -2.33
C LEU A 38 6.60 6.61 -1.65
N HIS A 39 7.76 7.01 -2.13
CA HIS A 39 8.50 8.14 -1.57
C HIS A 39 7.82 9.48 -1.82
N GLU A 40 7.31 9.70 -3.03
CA GLU A 40 6.53 10.89 -3.36
C GLU A 40 5.28 10.99 -2.47
N PHE A 41 4.57 9.88 -2.28
CA PHE A 41 3.41 9.82 -1.40
C PHE A 41 3.79 10.10 0.06
N ALA A 42 4.87 9.48 0.55
CA ALA A 42 5.36 9.68 1.91
C ALA A 42 5.77 11.15 2.16
N ALA A 43 6.40 11.80 1.18
CA ALA A 43 6.73 13.22 1.25
C ALA A 43 5.47 14.10 1.36
N ARG A 44 4.43 13.80 0.57
CA ARG A 44 3.12 14.50 0.65
C ARG A 44 2.42 14.28 1.99
N LEU A 45 2.67 13.16 2.65
CA LEU A 45 2.19 12.86 4.00
C LEU A 45 3.02 13.55 5.10
N GLY A 46 4.11 14.24 4.74
CA GLY A 46 5.03 14.89 5.67
C GLY A 46 6.01 13.93 6.35
N MET A 47 6.28 12.77 5.74
CA MET A 47 7.27 11.82 6.23
C MET A 47 8.66 12.16 5.74
N ARG A 48 9.67 11.84 6.57
CA ARG A 48 11.08 11.97 6.19
C ARG A 48 11.55 10.75 5.41
N ARG A 49 12.41 10.96 4.41
CA ARG A 49 13.02 9.87 3.62
C ARG A 49 13.74 8.85 4.51
N ASP A 50 14.40 9.31 5.57
CA ASP A 50 15.14 8.47 6.52
C ASP A 50 14.26 7.51 7.34
N TRP A 51 12.93 7.71 7.35
CA TRP A 51 12.00 6.79 8.02
C TRP A 51 11.65 5.59 7.15
N PHE A 52 12.12 5.57 5.90
CA PHE A 52 11.95 4.44 5.02
C PHE A 52 12.73 3.23 5.53
N GLN A 53 12.05 2.09 5.59
CA GLN A 53 12.62 0.83 6.01
C GLN A 53 12.65 -0.12 4.83
N GLN A 54 13.78 -0.80 4.65
CA GLN A 54 13.99 -1.78 3.58
C GLN A 54 15.03 -2.82 4.01
N PRO A 55 15.13 -3.96 3.29
CA PRO A 55 16.18 -4.94 3.53
C PRO A 55 17.60 -4.32 3.50
N PRO A 56 18.53 -4.80 4.36
CA PRO A 56 18.38 -5.90 5.32
C PRO A 56 17.77 -5.49 6.68
N LYS A 57 17.48 -4.20 6.89
CA LYS A 57 17.00 -3.68 8.19
C LYS A 57 15.53 -4.00 8.48
N ALA A 58 14.77 -4.28 7.43
CA ALA A 58 13.40 -4.74 7.49
C ALA A 58 13.15 -5.82 6.44
N SER A 59 12.11 -6.63 6.62
CA SER A 59 11.83 -7.74 5.70
C SER A 59 11.40 -7.28 4.30
N TRP A 60 10.96 -6.03 4.13
CA TRP A 60 10.50 -5.48 2.85
C TRP A 60 10.42 -3.94 2.89
N PRO A 61 10.40 -3.25 1.72
CA PRO A 61 10.32 -1.80 1.64
C PRO A 61 8.98 -1.20 2.12
N HIS A 62 8.99 -0.36 3.15
CA HIS A 62 7.80 0.31 3.67
C HIS A 62 8.12 1.53 4.57
N TYR A 63 7.06 2.21 5.01
CA TYR A 63 7.08 3.23 6.05
C TYR A 63 6.12 2.86 7.19
N ASP A 64 6.48 3.19 8.43
CA ASP A 64 5.59 3.02 9.59
C ASP A 64 4.75 4.28 9.85
N LEU A 65 3.44 4.09 9.97
CA LEU A 65 2.45 5.12 10.25
C LEU A 65 1.81 4.90 11.61
N THR A 66 1.58 5.99 12.34
CA THR A 66 0.62 5.98 13.44
C THR A 66 -0.82 5.97 12.89
N GLU A 67 -1.81 5.60 13.69
CA GLU A 67 -3.23 5.63 13.32
C GLU A 67 -3.70 6.96 12.70
N SER A 68 -3.25 8.09 13.26
CA SER A 68 -3.56 9.43 12.72
C SER A 68 -3.01 9.62 11.31
N ARG A 69 -1.77 9.19 11.06
CA ARG A 69 -1.14 9.25 9.73
C ARG A 69 -1.76 8.26 8.75
N ARG A 70 -2.17 7.06 9.20
CA ARG A 70 -2.97 6.13 8.39
C ARG A 70 -4.25 6.79 7.91
N SER A 71 -4.99 7.42 8.81
CA SER A 71 -6.22 8.15 8.45
C SER A 71 -5.96 9.26 7.42
N GLN A 72 -4.83 9.96 7.53
CA GLN A 72 -4.43 10.95 6.54
C GLN A 72 -4.01 10.32 5.19
N ALA A 73 -3.27 9.22 5.21
CA ALA A 73 -2.90 8.47 4.01
C ALA A 73 -4.13 8.02 3.23
N LEU A 74 -5.16 7.49 3.91
CA LEU A 74 -6.42 7.12 3.30
C LEU A 74 -7.12 8.33 2.65
N ARG A 75 -7.17 9.49 3.33
CA ARG A 75 -7.72 10.73 2.76
C ARG A 75 -6.95 11.23 1.53
N LEU A 76 -5.64 10.98 1.48
CA LEU A 76 -4.78 11.31 0.35
C LEU A 76 -4.87 10.30 -0.82
N GLY A 77 -5.64 9.22 -0.66
CA GLY A 77 -5.89 8.24 -1.70
C GLY A 77 -5.09 6.94 -1.59
N ALA A 78 -4.46 6.66 -0.44
CA ALA A 78 -3.92 5.32 -0.19
C ALA A 78 -5.07 4.29 -0.14
N VAL A 79 -4.80 3.10 -0.65
CA VAL A 79 -5.73 1.96 -0.64
C VAL A 79 -5.59 1.23 0.68
N ALA A 80 -6.70 1.05 1.39
CA ALA A 80 -6.74 0.19 2.57
C ALA A 80 -6.42 -1.27 2.16
N ALA A 81 -5.35 -1.82 2.72
CA ALA A 81 -4.95 -3.20 2.49
C ALA A 81 -5.40 -4.08 3.64
N ASP A 82 -6.19 -5.11 3.32
CA ASP A 82 -6.42 -6.21 4.25
C ASP A 82 -5.14 -7.05 4.41
N ARG A 83 -5.14 -7.92 5.43
CA ARG A 83 -4.00 -8.82 5.70
C ARG A 83 -3.59 -9.65 4.48
N SER A 84 -4.54 -10.09 3.64
CA SER A 84 -4.23 -10.90 2.46
C SER A 84 -3.46 -10.10 1.41
N THR A 85 -3.84 -8.84 1.23
CA THR A 85 -3.24 -7.89 0.29
C THR A 85 -1.86 -7.47 0.77
N THR A 86 -1.71 -7.16 2.06
CA THR A 86 -0.39 -6.86 2.66
C THR A 86 0.58 -8.02 2.45
N LEU A 87 0.17 -9.25 2.74
CA LEU A 87 1.02 -10.44 2.56
C LEU A 87 1.39 -10.66 1.09
N GLU A 88 0.43 -10.53 0.16
CA GLU A 88 0.70 -10.69 -1.27
C GLU A 88 1.78 -9.71 -1.76
N VAL A 89 1.60 -8.41 -1.46
CA VAL A 89 2.52 -7.37 -1.92
C VAL A 89 3.88 -7.50 -1.23
N ALA A 90 3.89 -7.80 0.07
CA ALA A 90 5.15 -8.05 0.79
C ALA A 90 5.92 -9.24 0.21
N TRP A 91 5.25 -10.36 -0.08
CA TRP A 91 5.90 -11.51 -0.72
C TRP A 91 6.39 -11.20 -2.13
N ARG A 92 5.64 -10.41 -2.89
CA ARG A 92 6.07 -9.97 -4.22
C ARG A 92 7.35 -9.12 -4.14
N LEU A 93 7.38 -8.15 -3.22
CA LEU A 93 8.54 -7.29 -2.96
C LEU A 93 9.75 -8.07 -2.45
N GLN A 94 9.53 -9.16 -1.72
CA GLN A 94 10.57 -10.06 -1.23
C GLN A 94 11.04 -11.07 -2.30
N GLY A 95 10.36 -11.18 -3.44
CA GLY A 95 10.60 -12.26 -4.40
C GLY A 95 10.21 -13.65 -3.87
N THR A 96 9.33 -13.73 -2.88
CA THR A 96 8.91 -14.99 -2.22
C THR A 96 7.45 -15.34 -2.50
N LEU A 97 6.78 -14.64 -3.42
CA LEU A 97 5.44 -14.99 -3.87
C LEU A 97 5.51 -16.23 -4.79
N THR A 98 5.18 -17.40 -4.25
CA THR A 98 5.16 -18.66 -4.99
C THR A 98 3.74 -18.99 -5.48
N PRO A 99 3.57 -19.83 -6.52
CA PRO A 99 2.25 -20.27 -6.97
C PRO A 99 1.40 -20.89 -5.85
N ALA A 100 2.04 -21.61 -4.91
CA ALA A 100 1.35 -22.16 -3.74
C ALA A 100 0.83 -21.07 -2.78
N ARG A 101 1.59 -19.99 -2.58
CA ARG A 101 1.16 -18.83 -1.77
C ARG A 101 0.04 -18.05 -2.45
N GLU A 102 0.14 -17.87 -3.77
CA GLU A 102 -0.91 -17.26 -4.59
C GLU A 102 -2.21 -18.07 -4.51
N ALA A 103 -2.14 -19.39 -4.73
CA ALA A 103 -3.28 -20.29 -4.63
C ALA A 103 -3.93 -20.25 -3.24
N ARG A 104 -3.12 -20.20 -2.17
CA ARG A 104 -3.61 -20.06 -0.79
C ARG A 104 -4.34 -18.75 -0.58
N LEU A 105 -3.83 -17.63 -1.09
CA LEU A 105 -4.49 -16.33 -1.00
C LEU A 105 -5.78 -16.30 -1.83
N ALA A 106 -5.79 -16.90 -3.01
CA ALA A 106 -6.98 -17.02 -3.85
C ALA A 106 -8.07 -17.83 -3.15
N ALA A 107 -7.73 -18.99 -2.59
CA ALA A 107 -8.65 -19.82 -1.82
C ALA A 107 -9.20 -19.07 -0.59
N TYR A 108 -8.34 -18.38 0.15
CA TYR A 108 -8.75 -17.55 1.29
C TYR A 108 -9.74 -16.46 0.85
N ARG A 109 -9.44 -15.71 -0.21
CA ARG A 109 -10.31 -14.65 -0.74
C ARG A 109 -11.65 -15.19 -1.24
N ALA A 110 -11.66 -16.36 -1.89
CA ALA A 110 -12.89 -17.01 -2.32
C ALA A 110 -13.76 -17.47 -1.14
N SER A 111 -13.16 -17.71 0.03
CA SER A 111 -13.88 -18.08 1.25
C SER A 111 -14.46 -16.90 2.05
N LEU A 112 -14.08 -15.65 1.71
CA LEU A 112 -14.57 -14.47 2.42
C LEU A 112 -16.03 -14.14 2.02
N PRO A 113 -16.89 -13.74 2.98
CA PRO A 113 -18.23 -13.25 2.65
C PRO A 113 -18.14 -12.00 1.78
N SER A 114 -19.02 -11.88 0.79
CA SER A 114 -19.02 -10.87 -0.29
C SER A 114 -19.08 -9.39 0.14
N ILE A 115 -19.21 -9.11 1.44
CA ILE A 115 -19.43 -7.79 2.01
C ILE A 115 -18.10 -7.05 2.32
N SER A 116 -16.94 -7.71 2.20
CA SER A 116 -15.70 -7.20 2.76
C SER A 116 -14.62 -6.90 1.72
N ARG A 117 -14.80 -5.89 0.86
CA ARG A 117 -13.65 -5.17 0.29
C ARG A 117 -14.04 -3.84 -0.38
N PRO A 118 -13.50 -2.69 0.07
CA PRO A 118 -13.48 -1.52 -0.79
C PRO A 118 -12.55 -1.83 -1.98
N ALA A 119 -13.07 -1.69 -3.21
CA ALA A 119 -12.24 -1.79 -4.40
C ALA A 119 -11.16 -0.69 -4.37
N PRO A 120 -9.93 -0.97 -4.82
CA PRO A 120 -8.92 0.06 -4.99
C PRO A 120 -9.46 1.12 -5.96
N ARG A 121 -9.70 2.34 -5.47
CA ARG A 121 -10.06 3.46 -6.35
C ARG A 121 -8.78 3.97 -7.01
N PRO A 122 -8.71 4.06 -8.35
CA PRO A 122 -7.56 4.63 -9.02
C PRO A 122 -7.40 6.10 -8.59
N VAL A 123 -6.19 6.46 -8.16
CA VAL A 123 -5.83 7.81 -7.78
C VAL A 123 -5.83 8.68 -9.03
N GLN A 124 -6.73 9.67 -9.10
CA GLN A 124 -6.56 10.79 -10.03
C GLN A 124 -5.61 11.79 -9.37
N PHE A 125 -4.34 11.78 -9.78
CA PHE A 125 -3.47 12.92 -9.52
C PHE A 125 -3.98 14.11 -10.34
N ALA A 126 -4.53 15.11 -9.66
CA ALA A 126 -4.74 16.43 -10.24
C ALA A 126 -3.37 17.07 -10.43
N LEU A 127 -3.01 17.37 -11.68
CA LEU A 127 -1.87 18.21 -11.99
C LEU A 127 -2.16 19.62 -11.43
N PRO A 128 -1.19 20.30 -10.80
CA PRO A 128 -1.33 21.72 -10.56
C PRO A 128 -1.30 22.47 -11.91
N GLY A 129 -2.36 23.27 -12.13
CA GLY A 129 -2.58 24.31 -13.14
C GLY A 129 -1.65 24.43 -14.35
N LEU A 130 -2.24 24.31 -15.55
CA LEU A 130 -1.90 25.15 -16.71
C LEU A 130 -2.68 26.47 -16.61
#